data_AF-A0A1W1CJG4-F1
#
_entry.id   AF-A0A1W1CJG4-F1
#
_cell.length_a   1.000
_cell.length_b   1.000
_cell.length_c   1.000
_cell.angle_alpha   90.00
_cell.angle_beta   90.00
_cell.angle_gamma   90.00
#
_symmetry.space_group_name_H-M   'P 1'
#
loop_
_entity.id
_entity.type
_entity.pdbx_description
1 polymer ?
#
loop_
_entity_poly.entity_id
_entity_poly.type
_entity_poly.pdbx_seq_one_letter_code
_entity_poly.pdbx_strand_id
1 'polypeptide(L)' 'MVASKKVGNAVARNRAKRLLRSHLINHIDKLNRGRYILVAKPLLLDSNYQQIDKQFFNALRQLKALKQ' A
#
# COMPACT_ATOMS: atom_id res chain seq x y z
N MET A 1 -1.80 -7.13 6.03
CA MET A 1 -2.57 -6.20 5.16
C MET A 1 -4.04 -6.56 5.23
N VAL A 2 -4.92 -5.57 5.29
CA VAL A 2 -6.36 -5.77 5.44
C VAL A 2 -7.10 -5.13 4.26
N ALA A 3 -8.16 -5.78 3.78
CA ALA A 3 -9.07 -5.23 2.78
C ALA A 3 -10.51 -5.43 3.29
N SER A 4 -11.26 -4.34 3.42
CA SER A 4 -12.66 -4.40 3.88
C SER A 4 -13.59 -4.90 2.78
N LYS A 5 -14.83 -5.28 3.15
CA LYS A 5 -15.87 -5.64 2.18
C LYS A 5 -16.17 -4.50 1.18
N LYS A 6 -15.96 -3.23 1.58
CA LYS A 6 -16.16 -2.04 0.73
C LYS A 6 -15.24 -2.00 -0.50
N VAL A 7 -14.12 -2.74 -0.50
CA VAL A 7 -13.20 -2.83 -1.65
C VAL A 7 -13.79 -3.66 -2.80
N GLY A 8 -14.78 -4.52 -2.51
CA GLY A 8 -15.47 -5.34 -3.51
C GLY A 8 -15.39 -6.84 -3.22
N ASN A 9 -15.57 -7.63 -4.28
CA ASN A 9 -15.58 -9.09 -4.19
C ASN A 9 -14.21 -9.68 -3.78
N ALA A 10 -14.14 -11.01 -3.63
CA ALA A 10 -12.91 -11.70 -3.23
C ALA A 10 -11.73 -11.41 -4.18
N VAL A 11 -11.98 -11.37 -5.48
CA VAL A 11 -10.94 -11.13 -6.50
C VAL A 11 -10.42 -9.69 -6.41
N ALA A 12 -11.32 -8.71 -6.32
CA ALA A 12 -11.00 -7.30 -6.14
C ALA A 12 -10.18 -7.06 -4.86
N ARG A 13 -10.59 -7.63 -3.73
CA ARG A 13 -9.83 -7.57 -2.46
C ARG A 13 -8.45 -8.19 -2.59
N ASN A 14 -8.32 -9.32 -3.29
CA ASN A 14 -7.04 -9.96 -3.51
C ASN A 14 -6.14 -9.14 -4.44
N ARG A 15 -6.69 -8.56 -5.50
CA ARG A 15 -5.97 -7.62 -6.39
C ARG A 15 -5.47 -6.41 -5.61
N ALA A 16 -6.31 -5.78 -4.80
CA ALA A 16 -5.93 -4.64 -3.97
C ALA A 16 -4.78 -4.98 -2.99
N LYS A 17 -4.85 -6.13 -2.31
CA LYS A 17 -3.76 -6.60 -1.45
C LYS A 17 -2.48 -6.95 -2.23
N ARG A 18 -2.57 -7.40 -3.49
CA ARG A 18 -1.39 -7.64 -4.35
C ARG A 18 -0.72 -6.32 -4.75
N LEU A 19 -1.51 -5.31 -5.13
CA LEU A 19 -0.99 -3.98 -5.45
C LEU A 19 -0.26 -3.37 -4.25
N LEU A 20 -0.86 -3.39 -3.05
CA LEU A 20 -0.19 -2.92 -1.83
C LEU A 20 1.12 -3.65 -1.54
N ARG A 21 1.18 -4.97 -1.78
CA ARG A 21 2.41 -5.75 -1.62
C ARG A 21 3.49 -5.30 -2.60
N SER A 22 3.12 -5.09 -3.86
CA SER A 22 4.06 -4.64 -4.89
C SER A 22 4.68 -3.29 -4.52
N HIS A 23 3.87 -2.32 -4.09
CA HIS A 23 4.39 -1.03 -3.61
C HIS A 23 5.28 -1.20 -2.38
N LEU A 24 4.87 -2.01 -1.40
CA LEU A 24 5.70 -2.23 -0.21
C LEU A 24 7.07 -2.85 -0.56
N ILE A 25 7.12 -3.85 -1.44
CA ILE A 25 8.37 -4.53 -1.83
C ILE A 25 9.36 -3.53 -2.44
N ASN A 26 8.90 -2.61 -3.27
CA ASN A 26 9.77 -1.59 -3.90
C ASN A 26 10.42 -0.63 -2.89
N HIS A 27 9.85 -0.51 -1.69
CA HIS A 27 10.31 0.43 -0.67
C HIS A 27 10.85 -0.25 0.59
N ILE A 28 10.69 -1.57 0.75
CA ILE A 28 10.92 -2.28 2.02
C ILE A 28 12.31 -2.06 2.60
N ASP A 29 13.34 -2.01 1.75
CA ASP A 29 14.73 -1.79 2.16
C ASP A 29 14.96 -0.39 2.73
N LYS A 30 14.08 0.56 2.42
CA LYS A 30 14.10 1.95 2.91
C LYS A 30 13.27 2.13 4.17
N LEU A 31 12.49 1.13 4.63
CA LEU A 31 11.67 1.26 5.85
C LEU A 31 12.48 0.98 7.12
N ASN A 32 12.20 1.74 8.17
CA ASN A 32 12.64 1.42 9.53
C ASN A 32 12.06 0.06 9.99
N ARG A 33 12.74 -0.60 10.92
CA ARG A 33 12.20 -1.82 11.54
C ARG A 33 10.96 -1.48 12.35
N GLY A 34 9.89 -2.25 12.18
CA GLY A 34 8.64 -2.01 12.87
C GLY A 34 7.49 -2.86 12.35
N ARG A 35 6.30 -2.65 12.94
CA ARG A 35 5.06 -3.31 12.51
C ARG A 35 4.22 -2.31 11.70
N TYR A 36 3.96 -2.64 10.45
CA TYR A 36 3.18 -1.81 9.53
C TYR A 36 1.88 -2.52 9.15
N ILE A 37 0.74 -1.83 9.34
CA ILE A 37 -0.57 -2.32 8.91
C ILE A 37 -1.01 -1.52 7.70
N LEU A 38 -1.04 -2.18 6.54
CA LEU A 38 -1.54 -1.61 5.29
C LEU A 38 -3.02 -1.95 5.10
N VAL A 39 -3.83 -0.93 4.86
CA VAL A 39 -5.29 -1.01 4.67
C VAL A 39 -5.64 -0.63 3.23
N ALA A 40 -6.20 -1.58 2.48
CA ALA A 40 -6.64 -1.34 1.11
C ALA A 40 -7.85 -0.40 1.07
N LYS A 41 -7.79 0.59 0.19
CA LYS A 41 -8.90 1.50 -0.14
C LYS A 41 -9.49 1.13 -1.52
N PRO A 42 -10.80 1.28 -1.74
CA PRO A 42 -11.43 0.93 -3.03
C PRO A 42 -10.76 1.61 -4.23
N LEU A 43 -10.41 2.90 -4.08
CA LEU A 43 -9.74 3.72 -5.10
C LEU A 43 -8.44 3.11 -5.65
N LEU A 44 -7.79 2.21 -4.91
CA LEU A 44 -6.57 1.53 -5.32
C LEU A 44 -6.76 0.70 -6.60
N LEU A 45 -7.98 0.23 -6.88
CA LEU A 45 -8.26 -0.63 -8.05
C LEU A 45 -8.37 0.16 -9.36
N ASP A 46 -8.73 1.43 -9.27
CA ASP A 46 -8.98 2.32 -10.42
C ASP A 46 -7.85 3.34 -10.62
N SER A 47 -6.87 3.37 -9.72
CA SER A 47 -5.75 4.30 -9.78
C SER A 47 -4.59 3.77 -10.62
N ASN A 48 -3.88 4.69 -11.28
CA ASN A 48 -2.62 4.38 -11.94
C ASN A 48 -1.54 3.94 -10.94
N TYR A 49 -0.76 2.93 -11.31
CA TYR A 49 0.26 2.34 -10.44
C TYR A 49 1.33 3.34 -10.00
N GLN A 50 1.88 4.15 -10.92
CA GLN A 50 2.95 5.12 -10.62
C GLN A 50 2.45 6.23 -9.69
N GLN A 51 1.20 6.66 -9.88
CA GLN A 51 0.57 7.64 -9.01
C GLN A 51 0.43 7.12 -7.58
N ILE A 52 -0.01 5.86 -7.42
CA ILE A 52 -0.12 5.23 -6.10
C ILE A 52 1.27 5.03 -5.48
N ASP A 53 2.28 4.66 -6.24
CA ASP A 53 3.64 4.49 -5.70
C ASP A 53 4.19 5.80 -5.11
N LYS A 54 3.99 6.92 -5.83
CA LYS A 54 4.33 8.26 -5.34
C LYS A 54 3.56 8.63 -4.06
N GLN A 55 2.25 8.36 -4.02
CA GLN A 55 1.44 8.61 -2.83
C GLN A 55 1.85 7.73 -1.65
N PHE A 56 2.17 6.46 -1.91
CA PHE A 56 2.63 5.50 -0.93
C PHE A 56 3.95 5.96 -0.30
N PHE A 57 4.94 6.36 -1.11
CA PHE A 57 6.21 6.89 -0.62
C PHE A 57 6.01 8.17 0.20
N ASN A 58 5.14 9.07 -0.24
CA ASN A 58 4.80 10.28 0.52
C ASN A 58 4.16 9.96 1.87
N ALA A 59 3.28 8.96 1.94
CA ALA A 59 2.71 8.51 3.21
C ALA A 59 3.79 7.95 4.15
N LEU A 60 4.75 7.16 3.63
CA LEU A 60 5.88 6.67 4.44
C LEU A 60 6.74 7.82 4.99
N ARG A 61 6.99 8.87 4.18
CA ARG A 61 7.69 10.08 4.64
C ARG A 61 6.96 10.78 5.77
N GLN A 62 5.65 10.99 5.63
CA GLN A 62 4.83 11.65 6.66
C GLN A 62 4.82 10.88 7.98
N LEU A 63 4.81 9.54 7.90
CA LEU A 63 4.88 8.66 9.06
C LEU A 63 6.29 8.55 9.67
N LYS A 64 7.30 9.24 9.10
CA LYS A 64 8.72 9.09 9.45
C LYS A 64 9.18 7.61 9.46
N ALA A 65 8.58 6.84 8.55
CA ALA A 65 8.80 5.40 8.47
C ALA A 65 10.03 5.03 7.63
N LEU A 66 10.62 5.98 6.91
CA LEU A 66 11.82 5.78 6.13
C LEU A 66 13.08 5.88 7.00
N LYS A 67 14.07 5.05 6.69
CA LYS A 67 15.42 5.13 7.26
C LYS A 67 16.01 6.51 6.98
N GLN A 68 16.73 7.03 7.97
CA GLN A 68 17.57 8.22 7.81
C GLN A 68 18.82 7.87 7.01
#